data_AF-A0A3S4RPE2-F1
#
_entry.id   AF-A0A3S4RPE2-F1
#
_cell.length_a   1.000
_cell.length_b   1.000
_cell.length_c   1.000
_cell.angle_alpha   90.00
_cell.angle_beta   90.00
_cell.angle_gamma   90.00
#
_symmetry.space_group_name_H-M   'P 1'
#
loop_
_entity.id
_entity.type
_entity.pdbx_description
1 polymer ?
#
loop_
_entity_poly.entity_id
_entity_poly.type
_entity_poly.pdbx_seq_one_letter_code
_entity_poly.pdbx_strand_id
1 'polypeptide(L)'
;MPEREEAGTVRSVERALAILDLLGQHQALGLEELHYLTELPKATVSRLLHTLLEQGWLYRGLTDRRYRLRSTRLYGDAAERFRCQVVERSAPLLVELSERTGLVADLSILDGDRLLVAESSVPGVLRKRYPANRLVVGQHASLFHSAMGKACLGELADSEVRRLARQHQVDEDLWLRTREQAHGQGYGERTEGHWEYPVRLPFLIRAVALPVRAQGRLLGSVALHWPRDQDCVERVRRRHLGTLADTVSQLQHALD
;
A
#
# COMPACT_ATOMS: atom_id res chain seq x y z
N MET A 1 32.45 40.39 27.41
CA MET A 1 31.81 39.47 26.44
C MET A 1 31.23 38.33 27.25
N PRO A 2 29.90 38.16 27.38
CA PRO A 2 29.37 37.02 28.10
C PRO A 2 29.53 35.77 27.23
N GLU A 3 30.08 34.72 27.81
CA GLU A 3 30.15 33.39 27.24
C GLU A 3 28.71 32.90 26.98
N ARG A 4 28.44 32.43 25.75
CA ARG A 4 27.21 31.71 25.46
C ARG A 4 27.32 30.34 26.15
N GLU A 5 26.55 30.13 27.21
CA GLU A 5 26.27 28.79 27.71
C GLU A 5 25.65 27.97 26.57
N GLU A 6 26.35 26.94 26.10
CA GLU A 6 25.76 25.89 25.27
C GLU A 6 24.68 25.20 26.11
N ALA A 7 23.41 25.46 25.78
CA ALA A 7 22.30 24.75 26.39
C ALA A 7 22.45 23.25 26.11
N GLY A 8 22.86 22.49 27.12
CA GLY A 8 23.08 21.04 27.01
C GLY A 8 21.81 20.29 26.59
N THR A 9 21.99 19.21 25.83
CA THR A 9 20.87 18.37 25.38
C THR A 9 20.22 17.60 26.53
N VAL A 10 18.95 17.27 26.36
CA VAL A 10 18.20 16.48 27.35
C VAL A 10 18.34 14.99 27.03
N ARG A 11 19.26 14.32 27.72
CA ARG A 11 19.61 12.90 27.51
C ARG A 11 18.44 11.93 27.49
N SER A 12 17.37 12.18 28.23
CA SER A 12 16.18 11.32 28.21
C SER A 12 15.41 11.42 26.89
N VAL A 13 15.40 12.59 26.26
CA VAL A 13 14.76 12.82 24.96
C VAL A 13 15.56 12.15 23.85
N GLU A 14 16.89 12.31 23.84
CA GLU A 14 17.78 11.64 22.87
C GLU A 14 17.59 10.12 22.89
N ARG A 15 17.53 9.54 24.08
CA ARG A 15 17.31 8.09 24.26
C ARG A 15 15.93 7.63 23.81
N ALA A 16 14.90 8.45 24.03
CA ALA A 16 13.56 8.15 23.55
C ALA A 16 13.50 8.18 22.01
N LEU A 17 14.14 9.18 21.39
CA LEU A 17 14.24 9.31 19.93
C LEU A 17 15.00 8.14 19.30
N ALA A 18 16.12 7.71 19.89
CA ALA A 18 16.86 6.53 19.41
C ALA A 18 16.00 5.25 19.40
N ILE A 19 15.13 5.05 20.40
CA ILE A 19 14.17 3.93 20.42
C ILE A 19 13.15 4.05 19.29
N LEU A 20 12.64 5.26 19.04
CA LEU A 20 11.68 5.52 17.96
C LEU A 20 12.31 5.28 16.59
N ASP A 21 13.54 5.74 16.36
CA ASP A 21 14.26 5.55 15.10
C ASP A 21 14.48 4.06 14.78
N LEU A 22 14.91 3.28 15.78
CA LEU A 22 15.07 1.84 15.65
C LEU A 22 13.73 1.15 15.32
N LEU A 23 12.64 1.54 15.98
CA LEU A 23 11.31 1.02 15.67
C LEU A 23 10.75 1.51 14.32
N GLY A 24 11.31 2.58 13.75
CA GLY A 24 11.01 3.03 12.39
C GLY A 24 11.76 2.20 11.33
N GLN A 25 12.98 1.79 11.64
CA GLN A 25 13.80 0.93 10.78
C GLN A 25 13.38 -0.55 10.84
N HIS A 26 12.83 -0.97 11.98
CA HIS A 26 12.41 -2.34 12.24
C HIS A 26 10.91 -2.43 12.50
N GLN A 27 10.19 -3.29 11.77
CA GLN A 27 8.72 -3.43 11.90
C GLN A 27 8.22 -3.71 13.33
N ALA A 28 9.02 -4.38 14.17
CA ALA A 28 8.71 -4.61 15.58
C ALA A 28 9.95 -5.06 16.38
N LEU A 29 10.16 -4.50 17.56
CA LEU A 29 11.26 -4.89 18.47
C LEU A 29 10.75 -5.17 19.88
N GLY A 30 11.37 -6.13 20.56
CA GLY A 30 11.18 -6.43 21.97
C GLY A 30 12.13 -5.63 22.87
N LEU A 31 11.89 -5.69 24.19
CA LEU A 31 12.72 -4.99 25.19
C LEU A 31 14.19 -5.42 25.15
N GLU A 32 14.45 -6.70 24.92
CA GLU A 32 15.80 -7.27 24.85
C GLU A 32 16.57 -6.77 23.62
N GLU A 33 15.92 -6.77 22.46
CA GLU A 33 16.48 -6.26 21.21
C GLU A 33 16.74 -4.76 21.32
N LEU A 34 15.81 -4.00 21.89
CA LEU A 34 16.00 -2.56 22.11
C LEU A 34 17.12 -2.27 23.11
N HIS A 35 17.25 -3.05 24.18
CA HIS A 35 18.38 -2.95 25.10
C HIS A 35 19.72 -3.15 24.39
N TYR A 36 19.82 -4.18 23.55
CA TYR A 36 21.03 -4.49 22.80
C TYR A 36 21.35 -3.41 21.76
N LEU A 37 20.36 -3.01 20.96
CA LEU A 37 20.54 -2.05 19.86
C LEU A 37 20.77 -0.61 20.33
N THR A 38 20.23 -0.24 21.49
CA THR A 38 20.45 1.11 22.06
C THR A 38 21.60 1.19 23.05
N GLU A 39 22.13 0.04 23.47
CA GLU A 39 23.11 -0.08 24.56
C GLU A 39 22.64 0.54 25.89
N LEU A 40 21.33 0.80 26.05
CA LEU A 40 20.75 1.38 27.26
C LEU A 40 20.33 0.29 28.23
N PRO A 41 20.49 0.46 29.56
CA PRO A 41 20.04 -0.53 30.54
C PRO A 41 18.56 -0.92 30.37
N LYS A 42 18.22 -2.21 30.53
CA LYS A 42 16.83 -2.72 30.38
C LYS A 42 15.79 -1.90 31.17
N ALA A 43 16.13 -1.47 32.39
CA ALA A 43 15.25 -0.63 33.21
C ALA A 43 14.99 0.76 32.57
N THR A 44 16.00 1.34 31.94
CA THR A 44 15.89 2.61 31.21
C THR A 44 15.01 2.44 29.98
N VAL A 45 15.26 1.42 29.15
CA VAL A 45 14.45 1.12 27.96
C VAL A 45 13.00 0.85 28.34
N SER A 46 12.76 0.07 29.41
CA SER A 46 11.41 -0.22 29.89
C SER A 46 10.64 1.03 30.32
N ARG A 47 11.28 1.97 31.03
CA ARG A 47 10.66 3.25 31.41
C ARG A 47 10.36 4.12 30.20
N LEU A 48 11.28 4.21 29.24
CA LEU A 48 11.08 4.97 28.01
C LEU A 48 9.92 4.40 27.20
N LEU A 49 9.88 3.07 27.03
CA LEU A 49 8.78 2.38 26.36
C LEU A 49 7.43 2.59 27.05
N HIS A 50 7.40 2.57 28.39
CA HIS A 50 6.20 2.89 29.15
C HIS A 50 5.72 4.31 28.86
N THR A 51 6.62 5.30 28.95
CA THR A 51 6.28 6.69 28.60
C THR A 51 5.78 6.82 27.17
N LEU A 52 6.44 6.18 26.20
CA LEU A 52 6.03 6.24 24.79
C LEU A 52 4.70 5.53 24.51
N LEU A 53 4.37 4.47 25.26
CA LEU A 53 3.05 3.81 25.22
C LEU A 53 1.95 4.71 25.78
N GLU A 54 2.15 5.28 26.97
CA GLU A 54 1.21 6.21 27.62
C GLU A 54 0.96 7.45 26.76
N GLN A 55 2.04 7.96 26.14
CA GLN A 55 1.96 9.06 25.20
C GLN A 55 1.48 8.60 23.82
N GLY A 56 1.05 7.35 23.61
CA GLY A 56 0.44 6.89 22.37
C GLY A 56 1.36 6.85 21.14
N TRP A 57 2.68 7.00 21.30
CA TRP A 57 3.67 6.85 20.22
C TRP A 57 3.85 5.40 19.82
N LEU A 58 3.65 4.48 20.76
CA LEU A 58 3.80 3.05 20.54
C LEU A 58 2.48 2.32 20.74
N TYR A 59 2.44 1.11 20.22
CA TYR A 59 1.57 0.06 20.70
C TYR A 59 2.38 -1.22 20.92
N ARG A 60 1.85 -2.09 21.78
CA ARG A 60 2.46 -3.39 22.04
C ARG A 60 1.57 -4.46 21.41
N GLY A 61 2.15 -5.30 20.55
CA GLY A 61 1.43 -6.39 19.91
C GLY A 61 0.84 -7.32 20.96
N LEU A 62 -0.44 -7.68 20.81
CA LEU A 62 -1.13 -8.54 21.76
C LEU A 62 -0.56 -9.96 21.78
N THR A 63 -0.10 -10.44 20.62
CA THR A 63 0.36 -11.83 20.43
C THR A 63 1.85 -12.01 20.72
N ASP A 64 2.70 -11.11 20.21
CA ASP A 64 4.16 -11.22 20.33
C ASP A 64 4.77 -10.36 21.45
N ARG A 65 3.96 -9.50 22.06
CA ARG A 65 4.37 -8.53 23.09
C ARG A 65 5.52 -7.62 22.64
N ARG A 66 5.73 -7.45 21.33
CA ARG A 66 6.74 -6.55 20.76
C ARG A 66 6.19 -5.15 20.58
N TYR A 67 7.07 -4.17 20.70
CA TYR A 67 6.78 -2.76 20.55
C TYR A 67 6.83 -2.37 19.08
N ARG A 68 5.89 -1.51 18.69
CA ARG A 68 5.74 -0.99 17.34
C ARG A 68 5.35 0.47 17.43
N LEU A 69 5.79 1.27 16.46
CA LEU A 69 5.30 2.63 16.32
C LEU A 69 3.82 2.63 15.95
N ARG A 70 3.05 3.53 16.57
CA ARG A 70 1.64 3.73 16.22
C ARG A 70 1.57 4.57 14.95
N SER A 71 0.81 4.12 13.96
CA SER A 71 0.60 4.81 12.68
C SER A 71 0.15 6.27 12.87
N THR A 72 -0.70 6.56 13.85
CA THR A 72 -1.19 7.92 14.10
C THR A 72 -0.13 8.93 14.59
N ARG A 73 1.08 8.46 14.97
CA ARG A 73 2.20 9.28 15.45
C ARG A 73 3.48 9.13 14.65
N LEU A 74 3.59 8.08 13.85
CA LEU A 74 4.40 8.14 12.64
C LEU A 74 3.82 9.24 11.74
N TYR A 75 4.64 9.73 10.82
CA TYR A 75 4.33 10.75 9.82
C TYR A 75 4.65 12.16 10.27
N GLY A 76 5.90 12.57 10.11
CA GLY A 76 6.17 13.98 9.77
C GLY A 76 5.57 14.32 8.40
N ASP A 77 5.50 13.32 7.51
CA ASP A 77 4.98 13.46 6.15
C ASP A 77 3.46 13.29 6.07
N ALA A 78 2.74 14.34 5.69
CA ALA A 78 1.30 14.30 5.48
C ALA A 78 0.87 13.21 4.48
N ALA A 79 1.72 12.86 3.51
CA ALA A 79 1.42 11.82 2.52
C ALA A 79 1.30 10.42 3.13
N GLU A 80 2.17 10.10 4.08
CA GLU A 80 2.26 8.78 4.72
C GLU A 80 1.10 8.60 5.73
N ARG A 81 0.71 9.70 6.41
CA ARG A 81 -0.55 9.82 7.19
C ARG A 81 -1.77 9.50 6.36
N PHE A 82 -1.87 10.15 5.20
CA PHE A 82 -2.98 10.01 4.29
C PHE A 82 -3.05 8.59 3.73
N ARG A 83 -1.92 8.01 3.32
CA ARG A 83 -1.84 6.60 2.89
C ARG A 83 -2.39 5.63 3.93
N CYS A 84 -2.03 5.78 5.21
CA CYS A 84 -2.59 4.92 6.25
C CYS A 84 -4.10 5.09 6.42
N GLN A 85 -4.62 6.32 6.37
CA GLN A 85 -6.06 6.54 6.42
C GLN A 85 -6.77 5.87 5.22
N VAL A 86 -6.18 5.94 4.03
CA VAL A 86 -6.70 5.26 2.84
C VAL A 86 -6.76 3.75 3.07
N VAL A 87 -5.66 3.15 3.53
CA VAL A 87 -5.59 1.71 3.81
C VAL A 87 -6.63 1.31 4.87
N GLU A 88 -6.67 2.00 6.01
CA GLU A 88 -7.61 1.74 7.11
C GLU A 88 -9.07 1.81 6.67
N ARG A 89 -9.44 2.79 5.83
CA ARG A 89 -10.81 2.93 5.29
C ARG A 89 -11.12 1.91 4.19
N SER A 90 -10.12 1.51 3.39
CA SER A 90 -10.29 0.55 2.29
C SER A 90 -10.37 -0.90 2.76
N ALA A 91 -9.64 -1.28 3.81
CA ALA A 91 -9.51 -2.67 4.25
C ALA A 91 -10.85 -3.41 4.43
N PRO A 92 -11.86 -2.87 5.16
CA PRO A 92 -13.15 -3.56 5.31
C PRO A 92 -13.89 -3.71 3.97
N LEU A 93 -13.80 -2.70 3.08
CA LEU A 93 -14.43 -2.73 1.77
C LEU A 93 -13.78 -3.76 0.84
N LEU A 94 -12.45 -3.90 0.89
CA LEU A 94 -11.73 -4.92 0.13
C LEU A 94 -12.03 -6.32 0.63
N VAL A 95 -12.20 -6.52 1.94
CA VAL A 95 -12.65 -7.79 2.52
C VAL A 95 -14.03 -8.15 2.00
N GLU A 96 -14.99 -7.22 2.07
CA GLU A 96 -16.35 -7.47 1.57
C GLU A 96 -16.35 -7.77 0.06
N LEU A 97 -15.65 -6.96 -0.74
CA LEU A 97 -15.52 -7.14 -2.18
C LEU A 97 -14.92 -8.51 -2.52
N SER A 98 -13.83 -8.89 -1.85
CA SER A 98 -13.15 -10.17 -2.04
C SER A 98 -14.08 -11.35 -1.72
N GLU A 99 -14.76 -11.31 -0.58
CA GLU A 99 -15.68 -12.40 -0.19
C GLU A 99 -16.91 -12.48 -1.10
N ARG A 100 -17.47 -11.35 -1.53
CA ARG A 100 -18.64 -11.31 -2.44
C ARG A 100 -18.31 -11.81 -3.84
N THR A 101 -17.10 -11.55 -4.32
CA THR A 101 -16.67 -11.91 -5.69
C THR A 101 -16.00 -13.28 -5.74
N GLY A 102 -15.43 -13.73 -4.62
CA GLY A 102 -14.55 -14.89 -4.58
C GLY A 102 -13.22 -14.66 -5.29
N LEU A 103 -12.87 -13.40 -5.57
CA LEU A 103 -11.63 -12.98 -6.23
C LEU A 103 -10.75 -12.21 -5.24
N VAL A 104 -9.46 -12.12 -5.52
CA VAL A 104 -8.55 -11.28 -4.72
C VAL A 104 -8.87 -9.81 -5.00
N ALA A 105 -8.91 -8.98 -3.98
CA ALA A 105 -9.15 -7.54 -4.10
C ALA A 105 -7.93 -6.76 -3.57
N ASP A 106 -7.29 -6.00 -4.45
CA ASP A 106 -6.08 -5.23 -4.11
C ASP A 106 -6.32 -3.74 -4.25
N LEU A 107 -5.83 -2.97 -3.28
CA LEU A 107 -5.71 -1.51 -3.39
C LEU A 107 -4.30 -1.15 -3.80
N SER A 108 -4.20 -0.24 -4.76
CA SER A 108 -2.97 0.44 -5.12
C SER A 108 -3.07 1.94 -4.91
N ILE A 109 -1.94 2.57 -4.62
CA ILE A 109 -1.77 4.01 -4.43
C ILE A 109 -0.61 4.48 -5.32
N LEU A 110 -0.79 5.59 -6.01
CA LEU A 110 0.28 6.26 -6.74
C LEU A 110 1.29 6.83 -5.74
N ASP A 111 2.54 6.39 -5.87
CA ASP A 111 3.69 6.82 -5.08
C ASP A 111 4.73 7.42 -6.02
N GLY A 112 4.61 8.73 -6.25
CA GLY A 112 5.35 9.45 -7.29
C GLY A 112 5.11 8.83 -8.68
N ASP A 113 6.16 8.23 -9.23
CA ASP A 113 6.16 7.61 -10.57
C ASP A 113 5.95 6.09 -10.53
N ARG A 114 5.57 5.55 -9.37
CA ARG A 114 5.34 4.12 -9.15
C ARG A 114 3.95 3.89 -8.59
N LEU A 115 3.50 2.64 -8.66
CA LEU A 115 2.21 2.23 -8.17
C LEU A 115 2.37 1.21 -7.06
N LEU A 116 2.24 1.64 -5.81
CA LEU A 116 2.40 0.81 -4.62
C LEU A 116 1.13 0.00 -4.38
N VAL A 117 1.24 -1.31 -4.18
CA VAL A 117 0.15 -2.12 -3.64
C VAL A 117 0.10 -1.89 -2.13
N ALA A 118 -0.94 -1.21 -1.67
CA ALA A 118 -1.07 -0.75 -0.29
C ALA A 118 -1.80 -1.77 0.60
N GLU A 119 -2.75 -2.51 0.04
CA GLU A 119 -3.55 -3.50 0.77
C GLU A 119 -4.01 -4.62 -0.16
N SER A 120 -4.21 -5.82 0.37
CA SER A 120 -4.63 -6.99 -0.42
C SER A 120 -5.50 -7.92 0.41
N SER A 121 -6.68 -8.26 -0.13
CA SER A 121 -7.61 -9.19 0.46
C SER A 121 -7.74 -10.44 -0.40
N VAL A 122 -7.42 -11.60 0.20
CA VAL A 122 -7.51 -12.91 -0.46
C VAL A 122 -8.68 -13.71 0.14
N PRO A 123 -9.68 -14.11 -0.68
CA PRO A 123 -10.86 -14.78 -0.19
C PRO A 123 -10.52 -16.20 0.27
N GLY A 124 -11.31 -16.74 1.19
CA GLY A 124 -11.08 -18.08 1.75
C GLY A 124 -10.87 -19.17 0.68
N VAL A 125 -11.61 -19.11 -0.43
CA VAL A 125 -11.55 -20.05 -1.56
C VAL A 125 -10.20 -20.06 -2.28
N LEU A 126 -9.41 -18.99 -2.21
CA LEU A 126 -8.12 -18.85 -2.89
C LEU A 126 -6.91 -18.94 -1.94
N ARG A 127 -7.11 -18.93 -0.61
CA ARG A 127 -6.01 -18.95 0.38
C ARG A 127 -5.03 -20.10 0.22
N LYS A 128 -5.47 -21.27 -0.25
CA LYS A 128 -4.56 -22.42 -0.49
C LYS A 128 -3.67 -22.23 -1.73
N ARG A 129 -4.12 -21.44 -2.71
CA ARG A 129 -3.35 -21.14 -3.93
C ARG A 129 -2.34 -20.02 -3.67
N TYR A 130 -2.73 -18.99 -2.91
CA TYR A 130 -1.86 -17.86 -2.58
C TYR A 130 -1.04 -18.14 -1.30
N PRO A 131 0.27 -18.42 -1.40
CA PRO A 131 1.08 -18.71 -0.22
C PRO A 131 1.28 -17.43 0.62
N ALA A 132 1.17 -17.57 1.94
CA ALA A 132 1.23 -16.45 2.89
C ALA A 132 2.53 -15.62 2.84
N ASN A 133 3.61 -16.16 2.25
CA ASN A 133 4.90 -15.49 2.12
C ASN A 133 5.09 -14.71 0.80
N ARG A 134 4.10 -14.74 -0.12
CA ARG A 134 4.16 -14.02 -1.41
C ARG A 134 3.16 -12.87 -1.44
N LEU A 135 3.20 -12.02 -0.42
CA LEU A 135 2.35 -10.84 -0.34
C LEU A 135 2.80 -9.82 -1.38
N VAL A 136 1.85 -9.37 -2.19
CA VAL A 136 2.05 -8.27 -3.15
C VAL A 136 2.02 -6.91 -2.47
N VAL A 137 1.48 -6.82 -1.24
CA VAL A 137 1.52 -5.61 -0.42
C VAL A 137 2.96 -5.14 -0.21
N GLY A 138 3.21 -3.84 -0.41
CA GLY A 138 4.53 -3.25 -0.38
C GLY A 138 5.31 -3.36 -1.70
N GLN A 139 4.80 -4.11 -2.69
CA GLN A 139 5.39 -4.19 -4.02
C GLN A 139 4.86 -3.07 -4.92
N HIS A 140 5.61 -2.79 -5.98
CA HIS A 140 5.17 -1.86 -7.01
C HIS A 140 4.64 -2.62 -8.22
N ALA A 141 3.38 -2.37 -8.56
CA ALA A 141 2.77 -2.89 -9.77
C ALA A 141 3.24 -2.11 -11.01
N SER A 142 3.34 -2.79 -12.15
CA SER A 142 3.72 -2.14 -13.41
C SER A 142 2.65 -1.15 -13.88
N LEU A 143 2.99 0.12 -14.09
CA LEU A 143 2.04 1.11 -14.62
C LEU A 143 1.45 0.72 -15.99
N PHE A 144 2.24 0.08 -16.85
CA PHE A 144 1.86 -0.20 -18.25
C PHE A 144 1.36 -1.63 -18.49
N HIS A 145 1.58 -2.56 -17.55
CA HIS A 145 1.19 -3.96 -17.71
C HIS A 145 0.18 -4.46 -16.68
N SER A 146 0.12 -3.86 -15.48
CA SER A 146 -0.86 -4.23 -14.46
C SER A 146 -2.25 -3.67 -14.80
N ALA A 147 -3.31 -4.31 -14.31
CA ALA A 147 -4.64 -3.74 -14.46
C ALA A 147 -4.74 -2.40 -13.69
N MET A 148 -4.19 -2.38 -12.47
CA MET A 148 -4.17 -1.21 -11.59
C MET A 148 -3.51 0.01 -12.25
N GLY A 149 -2.34 -0.20 -12.85
CA GLY A 149 -1.58 0.83 -13.54
C GLY A 149 -2.32 1.40 -14.72
N LYS A 150 -2.87 0.53 -15.57
CA LYS A 150 -3.64 0.97 -16.74
C LYS A 150 -4.90 1.74 -16.36
N ALA A 151 -5.59 1.32 -15.29
CA ALA A 151 -6.72 2.07 -14.76
C ALA A 151 -6.32 3.49 -14.36
N CYS A 152 -5.15 3.65 -13.72
CA CYS A 152 -4.59 4.96 -13.39
C CYS A 152 -4.21 5.75 -14.65
N LEU A 153 -3.51 5.13 -15.61
CA LEU A 153 -3.08 5.80 -16.85
C LEU A 153 -4.26 6.32 -17.70
N GLY A 154 -5.39 5.62 -17.69
CA GLY A 154 -6.62 6.06 -18.38
C GLY A 154 -7.20 7.37 -17.84
N GLU A 155 -6.86 7.76 -16.61
CA GLU A 155 -7.34 8.97 -15.93
C GLU A 155 -6.32 10.14 -15.98
N LEU A 156 -5.08 9.85 -16.36
CA LEU A 156 -4.01 10.85 -16.44
C LEU A 156 -4.04 11.60 -17.77
N ALA A 157 -3.54 12.83 -17.75
CA ALA A 157 -3.32 13.61 -18.96
C ALA A 157 -2.19 13.00 -19.81
N ASP A 158 -2.28 13.12 -21.13
CA ASP A 158 -1.31 12.53 -22.07
C ASP A 158 0.13 12.98 -21.81
N SER A 159 0.34 14.22 -21.35
CA SER A 159 1.66 14.73 -20.99
C SER A 159 2.28 13.96 -19.82
N GLU A 160 1.46 13.57 -18.84
CA GLU A 160 1.89 12.83 -17.66
C GLU A 160 2.15 11.37 -17.99
N VAL A 161 1.27 10.74 -18.78
CA VAL A 161 1.49 9.36 -19.25
C VAL A 161 2.74 9.28 -20.10
N ARG A 162 2.99 10.25 -20.99
CA ARG A 162 4.23 10.34 -21.77
C ARG A 162 5.47 10.49 -20.89
N ARG A 163 5.40 11.29 -19.81
CA ARG A 163 6.49 11.44 -18.84
C ARG A 163 6.80 10.11 -18.16
N LEU A 164 5.77 9.41 -17.67
CA LEU A 164 5.89 8.10 -17.05
C LEU A 164 6.43 7.05 -18.05
N ALA A 165 5.97 7.08 -19.31
CA ALA A 165 6.43 6.15 -20.34
C ALA A 165 7.94 6.30 -20.60
N ARG A 166 8.44 7.54 -20.69
CA ARG A 166 9.89 7.80 -20.84
C ARG A 166 10.69 7.25 -19.66
N GLN A 167 10.21 7.44 -18.45
CA GLN A 167 10.90 6.98 -17.23
C GLN A 167 10.92 5.46 -17.11
N HIS A 168 9.83 4.79 -17.48
CA HIS A 168 9.72 3.33 -17.48
C HIS A 168 10.25 2.69 -18.78
N GLN A 169 10.83 3.48 -19.69
CA GLN A 169 11.39 3.05 -20.98
C GLN A 169 10.37 2.27 -21.82
N VAL A 170 9.13 2.76 -21.83
CA VAL A 170 8.01 2.18 -22.57
C VAL A 170 7.89 2.86 -23.92
N ASP A 171 7.72 2.04 -24.97
CA ASP A 171 7.55 2.48 -26.35
C ASP A 171 6.34 3.42 -26.51
N GLU A 172 6.45 4.40 -27.42
CA GLU A 172 5.39 5.37 -27.70
C GLU A 172 4.07 4.68 -28.08
N ASP A 173 4.17 3.69 -28.97
CA ASP A 173 3.03 2.92 -29.43
C ASP A 173 2.34 2.15 -28.30
N LEU A 174 3.12 1.65 -27.34
CA LEU A 174 2.60 0.85 -26.25
C LEU A 174 1.84 1.72 -25.25
N TRP A 175 2.40 2.87 -24.84
CA TRP A 175 1.70 3.71 -23.85
C TRP A 175 0.46 4.38 -24.44
N LEU A 176 0.50 4.82 -25.71
CA LEU A 176 -0.66 5.40 -26.39
C LEU A 176 -1.82 4.42 -26.42
N ARG A 177 -1.60 3.21 -26.94
CA ARG A 177 -2.62 2.15 -26.97
C ARG A 177 -3.13 1.80 -25.57
N THR A 178 -2.21 1.70 -24.61
CA THR A 178 -2.57 1.34 -23.22
C THR A 178 -3.49 2.37 -22.59
N ARG A 179 -3.17 3.67 -22.77
CA ARG A 179 -3.95 4.79 -22.24
C ARG A 179 -5.29 4.89 -22.95
N GLU A 180 -5.30 4.87 -24.29
CA GLU A 180 -6.54 4.95 -25.08
C GLU A 180 -7.50 3.82 -24.76
N GLN A 181 -6.99 2.58 -24.66
CA GLN A 181 -7.81 1.44 -24.29
C GLN A 181 -8.42 1.61 -22.90
N ALA A 182 -7.59 1.91 -21.89
CA ALA A 182 -8.08 2.05 -20.51
C ALA A 182 -9.07 3.21 -20.36
N HIS A 183 -8.79 4.35 -21.01
CA HIS A 183 -9.68 5.51 -21.03
C HIS A 183 -11.00 5.21 -21.73
N GLY A 184 -10.95 4.60 -22.92
CA GLY A 184 -12.15 4.29 -23.71
C GLY A 184 -13.06 3.25 -23.07
N GLN A 185 -12.49 2.26 -22.36
CA GLN A 185 -13.27 1.21 -21.70
C GLN A 185 -13.65 1.54 -20.24
N GLY A 186 -13.00 2.53 -19.63
CA GLY A 186 -13.26 2.98 -18.25
C GLY A 186 -12.72 2.05 -17.15
N TYR A 187 -11.87 1.08 -17.50
CA TYR A 187 -11.22 0.17 -16.56
C TYR A 187 -9.84 -0.24 -17.09
N GLY A 188 -8.93 -0.64 -16.21
CA GLY A 188 -7.67 -1.24 -16.58
C GLY A 188 -7.79 -2.75 -16.74
N GLU A 189 -7.14 -3.31 -17.77
CA GLU A 189 -7.05 -4.76 -17.97
C GLU A 189 -5.59 -5.18 -18.10
N ARG A 190 -5.16 -6.12 -17.28
CA ARG A 190 -3.76 -6.58 -17.27
C ARG A 190 -3.33 -7.14 -18.63
N THR A 191 -2.10 -6.83 -19.05
CA THR A 191 -1.50 -7.43 -20.25
C THR A 191 -1.14 -8.90 -20.00
N GLU A 192 -1.70 -9.83 -20.78
CA GLU A 192 -1.26 -11.24 -20.73
C GLU A 192 0.24 -11.36 -21.11
N GLY A 193 0.92 -12.36 -20.56
CA GLY A 193 2.34 -12.63 -20.84
C GLY A 193 3.35 -11.71 -20.15
N HIS A 194 2.92 -10.61 -19.53
CA HIS A 194 3.81 -9.70 -18.78
C HIS A 194 3.72 -9.96 -17.27
N TRP A 195 4.69 -9.50 -16.48
CA TRP A 195 4.61 -9.57 -15.01
C TRP A 195 3.89 -8.34 -14.46
N GLU A 196 2.95 -8.57 -13.52
CA GLU A 196 2.24 -7.49 -12.83
C GLU A 196 3.07 -6.91 -11.67
N TYR A 197 3.87 -7.76 -11.02
CA TYR A 197 4.71 -7.44 -9.86
C TYR A 197 6.14 -7.95 -10.07
N PRO A 198 7.14 -7.40 -9.34
CA PRO A 198 8.50 -7.96 -9.30
C PRO A 198 8.59 -9.30 -8.55
N VAL A 199 7.47 -9.82 -8.02
CA VAL A 199 7.36 -11.12 -7.36
C VAL A 199 6.62 -12.12 -8.25
N ARG A 200 7.13 -13.36 -8.30
CA ARG A 200 6.50 -14.43 -9.09
C ARG A 200 5.46 -15.17 -8.26
N LEU A 201 4.19 -15.05 -8.65
CA LEU A 201 3.11 -15.88 -8.12
C LEU A 201 3.25 -17.33 -8.62
N PRO A 202 2.76 -18.34 -7.88
CA PRO A 202 2.85 -19.74 -8.30
C PRO A 202 1.99 -20.08 -9.52
N PHE A 203 1.18 -19.14 -10.01
CA PHE A 203 0.32 -19.27 -11.18
C PHE A 203 0.23 -17.92 -11.90
N LEU A 204 -0.22 -17.97 -13.15
CA LEU A 204 -0.54 -16.76 -13.92
C LEU A 204 -1.88 -16.21 -13.45
N ILE A 205 -1.98 -14.88 -13.42
CA ILE A 205 -3.21 -14.17 -13.05
C ILE A 205 -3.78 -13.37 -14.21
N ARG A 206 -5.07 -13.07 -14.08
CA ARG A 206 -5.79 -12.03 -14.82
C ARG A 206 -6.31 -11.00 -13.82
N ALA A 207 -6.52 -9.80 -14.32
CA ALA A 207 -6.87 -8.67 -13.49
C ALA A 207 -7.70 -7.63 -14.25
N VAL A 208 -8.66 -7.03 -13.55
CA VAL A 208 -9.33 -5.79 -13.96
C VAL A 208 -9.33 -4.80 -12.80
N ALA A 209 -9.23 -3.51 -13.10
CA ALA A 209 -9.14 -2.48 -12.07
C ALA A 209 -9.92 -1.22 -12.44
N LEU A 210 -10.39 -0.51 -11.42
CA LEU A 210 -11.01 0.80 -11.55
C LEU A 210 -10.19 1.85 -10.80
N PRO A 211 -10.04 3.07 -11.35
CA PRO A 211 -9.32 4.15 -10.68
C PRO A 211 -10.06 4.59 -9.41
N VAL A 212 -9.31 5.04 -8.41
CA VAL A 212 -9.83 5.64 -7.18
C VAL A 212 -9.38 7.08 -7.13
N ARG A 213 -10.32 7.99 -6.89
CA ARG A 213 -10.07 9.41 -6.66
C ARG A 213 -10.37 9.79 -5.21
N ALA A 214 -9.65 10.76 -4.70
CA ALA A 214 -9.94 11.40 -3.42
C ALA A 214 -9.69 12.91 -3.58
N GLN A 215 -10.62 13.74 -3.12
CA GLN A 215 -10.52 15.21 -3.21
C GLN A 215 -10.22 15.70 -4.64
N GLY A 216 -10.85 15.07 -5.64
CA GLY A 216 -10.68 15.39 -7.06
C GLY A 216 -9.36 14.94 -7.69
N ARG A 217 -8.44 14.32 -6.94
CA ARG A 217 -7.15 13.82 -7.44
C ARG A 217 -7.17 12.31 -7.59
N LEU A 218 -6.47 11.81 -8.61
CA LEU A 218 -6.25 10.38 -8.78
C LEU A 218 -5.33 9.89 -7.65
N LEU A 219 -5.84 8.93 -6.87
CA LEU A 219 -5.14 8.33 -5.74
C LEU A 219 -4.42 7.04 -6.15
N GLY A 220 -5.07 6.23 -6.99
CA GLY A 220 -4.61 4.89 -7.34
C GLY A 220 -5.75 4.09 -7.96
N SER A 221 -5.87 2.81 -7.61
CA SER A 221 -6.94 1.96 -8.14
C SER A 221 -7.27 0.78 -7.23
N VAL A 222 -8.48 0.23 -7.35
CA VAL A 222 -8.86 -1.07 -6.78
C VAL A 222 -8.95 -2.09 -7.91
N ALA A 223 -8.35 -3.25 -7.71
CA ALA A 223 -8.33 -4.33 -8.69
C ALA A 223 -8.89 -5.63 -8.15
N LEU A 224 -9.51 -6.40 -9.05
CA LEU A 224 -9.85 -7.80 -8.84
C LEU A 224 -8.85 -8.69 -9.55
N HIS A 225 -8.26 -9.65 -8.84
CA HIS A 225 -7.29 -10.62 -9.37
C HIS A 225 -7.79 -12.06 -9.23
N TRP A 226 -7.50 -12.87 -10.23
CA TRP A 226 -7.83 -14.29 -10.20
C TRP A 226 -6.83 -15.14 -10.99
N PRO A 227 -6.65 -16.43 -10.62
CA PRO A 227 -5.92 -17.39 -11.43
C PRO A 227 -6.43 -17.44 -12.88
N ARG A 228 -5.51 -17.43 -13.85
CA ARG A 228 -5.84 -17.42 -15.29
C ARG A 228 -6.74 -18.59 -15.71
N ASP A 229 -6.61 -19.73 -15.04
CA ASP A 229 -7.39 -20.95 -15.25
C ASP A 229 -8.81 -20.90 -14.65
N GLN A 230 -9.11 -19.91 -13.80
CA GLN A 230 -10.41 -19.82 -13.13
C GLN A 230 -11.50 -19.25 -14.05
N ASP A 231 -11.23 -18.13 -14.74
CA ASP A 231 -12.22 -17.49 -15.61
C ASP A 231 -11.60 -16.55 -16.65
N CYS A 232 -12.37 -16.19 -17.69
CA CYS A 232 -11.99 -15.19 -18.67
C CYS A 232 -12.35 -13.76 -18.22
N VAL A 233 -11.63 -12.77 -18.74
CA VAL A 233 -11.85 -11.35 -18.39
C VAL A 233 -13.28 -10.92 -18.68
N GLU A 234 -13.83 -11.28 -19.83
CA GLU A 234 -15.18 -10.86 -20.21
C GLU A 234 -16.26 -11.35 -19.24
N ARG A 235 -16.13 -12.58 -18.72
CA ARG A 235 -17.10 -13.13 -17.77
C ARG A 235 -16.97 -12.47 -16.40
N VAL A 236 -15.75 -12.29 -15.90
CA VAL A 236 -15.50 -11.59 -14.62
C VAL A 236 -15.96 -10.14 -14.70
N ARG A 237 -15.66 -9.44 -15.80
CA ARG A 237 -16.12 -8.08 -16.06
C ARG A 237 -17.64 -7.98 -15.99
N ARG A 238 -18.36 -8.80 -16.76
CA ARG A 238 -19.83 -8.80 -16.76
C ARG A 238 -20.43 -9.06 -15.39
N ARG A 239 -19.80 -9.92 -14.59
CA ARG A 239 -20.34 -10.34 -13.29
C ARG A 239 -19.98 -9.41 -12.14
N HIS A 240 -18.79 -8.81 -12.16
CA HIS A 240 -18.18 -8.17 -10.99
C HIS A 240 -17.77 -6.72 -11.20
N LEU A 241 -17.76 -6.19 -12.43
CA LEU A 241 -17.36 -4.78 -12.65
C LEU A 241 -18.32 -3.80 -11.96
N GLY A 242 -19.63 -4.09 -11.92
CA GLY A 242 -20.61 -3.30 -11.16
C GLY A 242 -20.31 -3.28 -9.67
N THR A 243 -20.08 -4.45 -9.06
CA THR A 243 -19.69 -4.55 -7.65
C THR A 243 -18.38 -3.83 -7.35
N LEU A 244 -17.39 -3.94 -8.24
CA LEU A 244 -16.12 -3.21 -8.12
C LEU A 244 -16.36 -1.68 -8.17
N ALA A 245 -17.22 -1.21 -9.08
CA ALA A 245 -17.57 0.21 -9.19
C ALA A 245 -18.31 0.74 -7.96
N ASP A 246 -19.22 -0.06 -7.39
CA ASP A 246 -19.91 0.28 -6.14
C ASP A 246 -18.91 0.40 -4.98
N THR A 247 -17.99 -0.56 -4.84
CA THR A 247 -16.94 -0.54 -3.82
C THR A 247 -16.00 0.67 -3.99
N VAL A 248 -15.59 0.97 -5.22
CA VAL A 248 -14.79 2.17 -5.51
C VAL A 248 -15.57 3.43 -5.13
N SER A 249 -16.85 3.53 -5.50
CA SER A 249 -17.68 4.69 -5.16
C SER A 249 -17.82 4.89 -3.64
N GLN A 250 -18.01 3.80 -2.89
CA GLN A 250 -18.05 3.83 -1.42
C GLN A 250 -16.71 4.27 -0.83
N LEU A 251 -15.60 3.75 -1.36
CA LEU A 251 -14.27 4.15 -0.93
C LEU A 251 -14.00 5.63 -1.19
N GLN A 252 -14.31 6.13 -2.39
CA GLN A 252 -14.12 7.55 -2.72
C GLN A 252 -14.96 8.45 -1.79
N HIS A 253 -16.22 8.10 -1.54
CA HIS A 253 -17.07 8.83 -0.60
C HIS A 253 -16.53 8.78 0.84
N ALA A 254 -15.91 7.67 1.22
CA ALA A 254 -15.25 7.55 2.50
C ALA A 254 -13.89 8.27 2.54
N LEU A 255 -13.37 8.85 1.46
CA LEU A 255 -12.07 9.55 1.43
C LEU A 255 -12.20 11.07 1.23
N ASP A 256 -13.36 11.53 0.73
CA ASP A 256 -13.71 12.94 0.63
C ASP A 256 -14.10 13.54 1.99
#